data_AF-A0AAD9ZPH8-F1
#
_entry.id   AF-A0AAD9ZPH8-F1
#
_cell.length_a   1.000
_cell.length_b   1.000
_cell.length_c   1.000
_cell.angle_alpha   90.00
_cell.angle_beta   90.00
_cell.angle_gamma   90.00
#
_symmetry.space_group_name_H-M   'P 1'
#
loop_
_entity.id
_entity.type
_entity.pdbx_description
1 polymer ?
#
loop_
_entity_poly.entity_id
_entity_poly.type
_entity_poly.pdbx_seq_one_letter_code
_entity_poly.pdbx_strand_id
1 'polypeptide(L)'
;MATASHAAAVKSLNKLPGRRRFVFKTLSQRIEDIDINVFRSLDKLKAEPSEGSSFFRDCLIEWRELNTAEDFISFYEEMMPIVQTLPLILLHKELIFSKLISRLQMKARLSLEPILRLIAALSRDLLEEFFPFLPRLADSLVSLLENGADREPEIIEQIFMSWSYIMMYLQKYLSP
;
A
#
# COMPACT_ATOMS: atom_id res chain seq x y z
N MET A 1 27.25 -33.05 26.50
CA MET A 1 25.82 -32.67 26.53
C MET A 1 25.64 -31.49 25.58
N ALA A 2 24.82 -31.62 24.54
CA ALA A 2 24.56 -30.51 23.62
C ALA A 2 23.70 -29.46 24.33
N THR A 3 24.23 -28.25 24.49
CA THR A 3 23.52 -27.11 25.10
C THR A 3 22.51 -26.51 24.11
N ALA A 4 21.47 -25.85 24.62
CA ALA A 4 20.43 -25.19 23.80
C ALA A 4 21.02 -24.19 22.78
N SER A 5 22.20 -23.62 23.04
CA SER A 5 22.93 -22.76 22.09
C SER A 5 23.34 -23.47 20.79
N HIS A 6 23.59 -24.79 20.83
CA HIS A 6 23.92 -25.57 19.63
C HIS A 6 22.68 -25.88 18.77
N ALA A 7 21.48 -25.88 19.36
CA ALA A 7 20.23 -26.09 18.61
C ALA A 7 19.84 -24.86 17.77
N ALA A 8 20.21 -23.66 18.20
CA ALA A 8 19.93 -22.41 17.48
C ALA A 8 20.73 -22.30 16.16
N ALA A 9 21.97 -22.78 16.13
CA ALA A 9 22.84 -22.69 14.95
C ALA A 9 22.30 -23.48 13.74
N VAL A 10 21.61 -24.60 13.99
CA VAL A 10 21.12 -25.52 12.94
C VAL A 10 19.88 -24.98 12.20
N LYS A 11 19.19 -23.96 12.74
CA LYS A 11 18.01 -23.32 12.12
C LYS A 11 18.28 -21.94 11.53
N SER A 12 19.55 -21.58 11.32
CA SER A 12 19.90 -20.29 10.71
C SER A 12 19.74 -20.34 9.19
N LEU A 13 19.12 -19.30 8.62
CA LEU A 13 18.94 -19.17 7.17
C LEU A 13 20.31 -19.07 6.50
N ASN A 14 20.56 -19.86 5.46
CA ASN A 14 21.80 -19.74 4.70
C ASN A 14 21.79 -18.43 3.90
N LYS A 15 22.50 -17.41 4.40
CA LYS A 15 22.65 -16.09 3.76
C LYS A 15 23.86 -16.01 2.80
N LEU A 16 24.58 -17.11 2.58
CA LEU A 16 25.76 -17.12 1.71
C LEU A 16 25.36 -17.08 0.22
N PRO A 17 26.13 -16.37 -0.64
CA PRO A 17 25.95 -16.40 -2.08
C PRO A 17 26.34 -17.78 -2.62
N GLY A 18 25.40 -18.71 -2.63
CA GLY A 18 25.58 -20.09 -3.08
C GLY A 18 24.66 -20.46 -4.24
N ARG A 19 24.80 -21.69 -4.75
CA ARG A 19 23.99 -22.23 -5.87
C ARG A 19 22.46 -22.23 -5.62
N ARG A 20 22.01 -22.06 -4.37
CA ARG A 20 20.58 -22.02 -4.01
C ARG A 20 20.09 -20.58 -3.88
N ARG A 21 19.65 -19.99 -5.00
CA ARG A 21 19.11 -18.63 -5.07
C ARG A 21 17.79 -18.44 -4.31
N PHE A 22 16.96 -19.49 -4.26
CA PHE A 22 15.66 -19.45 -3.59
C PHE A 22 15.71 -20.30 -2.31
N VAL A 23 15.40 -19.69 -1.18
CA VAL A 23 15.37 -20.32 0.14
C VAL A 23 14.04 -19.98 0.81
N PHE A 24 13.39 -20.97 1.40
CA PHE A 24 12.18 -20.76 2.17
C PHE A 24 12.47 -19.85 3.37
N LYS A 25 11.64 -18.84 3.57
CA LYS A 25 11.64 -17.96 4.75
C LYS A 25 10.32 -18.14 5.48
N THR A 26 10.41 -18.25 6.81
CA THR A 26 9.22 -18.25 7.67
C THR A 26 8.53 -16.87 7.64
N LEU A 27 7.26 -16.81 8.02
CA LEU A 27 6.52 -15.55 8.10
C LEU A 27 7.25 -14.50 8.96
N SER A 28 7.72 -14.89 10.15
CA SER A 28 8.46 -13.98 11.04
C SER A 28 9.74 -13.43 10.39
N GLN A 29 10.49 -14.28 9.67
CA GLN A 29 11.68 -13.84 8.93
C GLN A 29 11.33 -12.88 7.79
N ARG A 30 10.25 -13.15 7.06
CA ARG A 30 9.80 -12.25 5.99
C ARG A 30 9.38 -10.90 6.55
N ILE A 31 8.68 -10.87 7.69
CA ILE A 31 8.30 -9.62 8.35
C ILE A 31 9.52 -8.86 8.88
N GLU A 32 10.50 -9.56 9.46
CA GLU A 32 11.76 -8.95 9.90
C GLU A 32 12.56 -8.34 8.74
N ASP A 33 12.45 -8.92 7.53
CA ASP A 33 13.10 -8.41 6.32
C ASP A 33 12.36 -7.21 5.67
N ILE A 34 11.14 -6.89 6.10
CA ILE A 34 10.40 -5.72 5.58
C ILE A 34 11.06 -4.45 6.11
N ASP A 35 11.65 -3.66 5.22
CA ASP A 35 12.19 -2.33 5.50
C ASP A 35 11.43 -1.28 4.69
N ILE A 36 10.57 -0.52 5.37
CA ILE A 36 9.74 0.51 4.74
C ILE A 36 10.41 1.87 4.96
N ASN A 37 11.16 2.30 3.95
CA ASN A 37 11.91 3.55 4.02
C ASN A 37 11.42 4.56 2.98
N VAL A 38 10.29 5.20 3.28
CA VAL A 38 9.68 6.20 2.40
C VAL A 38 10.40 7.55 2.47
N PHE A 39 10.99 7.90 3.62
CA PHE A 39 11.65 9.20 3.84
C PHE A 39 13.08 9.30 3.29
N ARG A 40 13.77 8.17 3.12
CA ARG A 40 15.15 8.12 2.60
C ARG A 40 15.27 7.34 1.29
N SER A 41 14.15 7.02 0.63
CA SER A 41 14.21 6.34 -0.65
C SER A 41 14.99 7.18 -1.65
N LEU A 42 15.97 6.54 -2.31
CA LEU A 42 16.70 7.10 -3.45
C LEU A 42 15.88 7.06 -4.74
N ASP A 43 14.66 6.49 -4.69
CA ASP A 43 13.75 6.54 -5.82
C ASP A 43 13.47 7.98 -6.18
N LYS A 44 13.52 8.25 -7.49
CA LYS A 44 13.13 9.54 -8.04
C LYS A 44 11.71 9.83 -7.53
N LEU A 45 11.55 10.92 -6.78
CA LEU A 45 10.23 11.47 -6.46
C LEU A 45 9.39 11.40 -7.73
N LYS A 46 8.23 10.71 -7.69
CA LYS A 46 7.33 10.62 -8.85
C LYS A 46 7.15 12.04 -9.38
N ALA A 47 7.48 12.21 -10.66
CA ALA A 47 7.37 13.49 -11.34
C ALA A 47 5.96 14.05 -11.13
N GLU A 48 5.86 15.38 -11.06
CA GLU A 48 4.55 16.03 -11.03
C GLU A 48 3.71 15.56 -12.23
N PRO A 49 2.40 15.35 -12.04
CA PRO A 49 1.53 14.88 -13.10
C PRO A 49 1.54 15.87 -14.26
N SER A 50 1.27 15.37 -15.47
CA SER A 50 1.11 16.24 -16.64
C SER A 50 0.03 17.28 -16.41
N GLU A 51 0.16 18.45 -17.04
CA GLU A 51 -0.80 19.57 -16.90
C GLU A 51 -2.24 19.09 -17.12
N GLY A 52 -3.10 19.25 -16.09
CA GLY A 52 -4.49 18.79 -16.10
C GLY A 52 -4.75 17.34 -15.63
N SER A 53 -3.70 16.55 -15.34
CA SER A 53 -3.81 15.23 -14.70
C SER A 53 -3.68 15.35 -13.17
N SER A 54 -3.70 14.21 -12.47
CA SER A 54 -3.56 14.11 -11.02
C SER A 54 -2.73 12.88 -10.63
N PHE A 55 -2.19 12.86 -9.41
CA PHE A 55 -1.43 11.70 -8.94
C PHE A 55 -2.31 10.44 -8.87
N PHE A 56 -3.57 10.60 -8.47
CA PHE A 56 -4.54 9.51 -8.43
C PHE A 56 -4.80 8.94 -9.82
N ARG A 57 -5.03 9.79 -10.82
CA ARG A 57 -5.31 9.35 -12.19
C ARG A 57 -4.12 8.61 -12.79
N ASP A 58 -2.93 9.17 -12.66
CA ASP A 58 -1.71 8.55 -13.20
C ASP A 58 -1.46 7.20 -12.52
N CYS A 59 -1.70 7.11 -11.21
CA CYS A 59 -1.62 5.86 -10.45
C CYS A 59 -2.69 4.84 -10.90
N LEU A 60 -3.91 5.29 -11.20
CA LEU A 60 -4.99 4.42 -11.68
C LEU A 60 -4.67 3.81 -13.05
N ILE A 61 -4.11 4.60 -13.96
CA ILE A 61 -3.70 4.14 -15.30
C ILE A 61 -2.52 3.16 -15.19
N GLU A 62 -1.51 3.48 -14.37
CA GLU A 62 -0.37 2.58 -14.12
C GLU A 62 -0.84 1.22 -13.61
N TRP A 63 -1.73 1.21 -12.61
CA TRP A 63 -2.25 -0.05 -12.08
C TRP A 63 -3.20 -0.77 -13.02
N ARG A 64 -3.84 -0.07 -13.96
CA ARG A 64 -4.61 -0.71 -15.04
C ARG A 64 -3.74 -1.57 -15.94
N GLU A 65 -2.48 -1.18 -16.15
CA GLU A 65 -1.51 -1.95 -16.92
C GLU A 65 -0.90 -3.10 -16.10
N LEU A 66 -0.72 -2.91 -14.80
CA LEU A 66 -0.05 -3.88 -13.92
C LEU A 66 -0.97 -4.93 -13.28
N ASN A 67 -2.26 -4.64 -13.10
CA ASN A 67 -3.18 -5.49 -12.36
C ASN A 67 -4.40 -5.92 -13.19
N THR A 68 -4.66 -7.22 -13.19
CA THR A 68 -5.76 -7.87 -13.93
C THR A 68 -6.81 -8.52 -13.03
N ALA A 69 -6.79 -8.23 -11.72
CA ALA A 69 -7.73 -8.81 -10.78
C ALA A 69 -9.12 -8.16 -10.89
N GLU A 70 -10.17 -8.99 -10.92
CA GLU A 70 -11.56 -8.60 -11.18
C GLU A 70 -12.04 -7.41 -10.33
N ASP A 71 -11.79 -7.43 -9.02
CA ASP A 71 -12.18 -6.36 -8.09
C ASP A 71 -11.57 -5.01 -8.48
N PHE A 72 -10.31 -5.01 -8.92
CA PHE A 72 -9.65 -3.80 -9.38
C PHE A 72 -10.16 -3.35 -10.76
N ILE A 73 -10.44 -4.27 -11.68
CA ILE A 73 -11.02 -3.93 -12.99
C ILE A 73 -12.38 -3.27 -12.79
N SER A 74 -13.24 -3.85 -11.95
CA SER A 74 -14.55 -3.28 -11.60
C SER A 74 -14.42 -1.90 -10.98
N PHE A 75 -13.45 -1.71 -10.07
CA PHE A 75 -13.16 -0.40 -9.49
C PHE A 75 -12.69 0.61 -10.54
N TYR A 76 -11.80 0.21 -11.45
CA TYR A 76 -11.29 1.06 -12.53
C TYR A 76 -12.41 1.56 -13.43
N GLU A 77 -13.29 0.66 -13.89
CA GLU A 77 -14.42 1.00 -14.76
C GLU A 77 -15.39 1.98 -14.10
N GLU A 78 -15.63 1.83 -12.79
CA GLU A 78 -16.48 2.73 -12.02
C GLU A 78 -15.85 4.12 -11.82
N MET A 79 -14.54 4.18 -11.55
CA MET A 79 -13.86 5.43 -11.17
C MET A 79 -13.39 6.26 -12.37
N MET A 80 -13.00 5.63 -13.48
CA MET A 80 -12.39 6.33 -14.61
C MET A 80 -13.19 7.55 -15.11
N PRO A 81 -14.54 7.53 -15.18
CA PRO A 81 -15.32 8.69 -15.60
C PRO A 81 -15.20 9.91 -14.67
N ILE A 82 -14.99 9.69 -13.38
CA ILE A 82 -15.07 10.72 -12.33
C ILE A 82 -13.70 11.17 -11.79
N VAL A 83 -12.59 10.58 -12.25
CA VAL A 83 -11.23 10.91 -11.78
C VAL A 83 -10.32 11.47 -12.87
N GLN A 84 -10.91 11.99 -13.96
CA GLN A 84 -10.15 12.46 -15.12
C GLN A 84 -9.29 13.69 -14.83
N THR A 85 -9.68 14.52 -13.86
CA THR A 85 -8.99 15.76 -13.49
C THR A 85 -9.02 15.96 -11.98
N LEU A 86 -8.07 16.75 -11.45
CA LEU A 86 -8.02 17.07 -10.02
C LEU A 86 -9.30 17.72 -9.48
N PRO A 87 -9.95 18.70 -10.18
CA PRO A 87 -11.22 19.25 -9.72
C PRO A 87 -12.35 18.21 -9.58
N LEU A 88 -12.40 17.21 -10.46
CA LEU A 88 -13.39 16.13 -10.34
C LEU A 88 -13.10 15.24 -9.14
N ILE A 89 -11.82 14.96 -8.85
CA ILE A 89 -11.42 14.21 -7.66
C ILE A 89 -11.82 14.96 -6.39
N LEU A 90 -11.57 16.27 -6.33
CA LEU A 90 -11.97 17.10 -5.19
C LEU A 90 -13.50 17.11 -5.00
N LEU A 91 -14.26 17.19 -6.10
CA LEU A 91 -15.73 17.14 -6.08
C LEU A 91 -16.26 15.79 -5.58
N HIS A 92 -15.64 14.68 -5.98
CA HIS A 92 -16.11 13.33 -5.70
C HIS A 92 -15.32 12.59 -4.59
N LYS A 93 -14.48 13.29 -3.83
CA LYS A 93 -13.55 12.70 -2.84
C LYS A 93 -14.20 11.71 -1.87
N GLU A 94 -15.39 12.00 -1.35
CA GLU A 94 -16.12 11.11 -0.43
C GLU A 94 -16.55 9.80 -1.11
N LEU A 95 -17.03 9.89 -2.37
CA LEU A 95 -17.44 8.72 -3.15
C LEU A 95 -16.22 7.85 -3.48
N ILE A 96 -15.15 8.47 -3.98
CA ILE A 96 -13.90 7.79 -4.35
C ILE A 96 -13.34 7.05 -3.12
N PHE A 97 -13.24 7.75 -2.00
CA PHE A 97 -12.70 7.18 -0.76
C PHE A 97 -13.57 6.02 -0.23
N SER A 98 -14.89 6.19 -0.21
CA SER A 98 -15.82 5.14 0.23
C SER A 98 -15.69 3.88 -0.62
N LYS A 99 -15.51 4.04 -1.94
CA LYS A 99 -15.30 2.94 -2.87
C LYS A 99 -13.96 2.25 -2.67
N LEU A 100 -12.88 2.99 -2.43
CA LEU A 100 -11.57 2.44 -2.09
C LEU A 100 -11.64 1.58 -0.82
N ILE A 101 -12.22 2.11 0.26
CA ILE A 101 -12.37 1.37 1.52
C ILE A 101 -13.19 0.08 1.32
N SER A 102 -14.27 0.13 0.54
CA SER A 102 -15.12 -1.05 0.31
C SER A 102 -14.38 -2.24 -0.33
N ARG A 103 -13.22 -1.98 -0.96
CA ARG A 103 -12.36 -3.00 -1.59
C ARG A 103 -11.22 -3.47 -0.67
N LEU A 104 -11.04 -2.87 0.51
CA LEU A 104 -10.08 -3.33 1.54
C LEU A 104 -10.62 -4.57 2.27
N GLN A 105 -10.69 -5.69 1.55
CA GLN A 105 -11.17 -6.96 2.07
C GLN A 105 -10.32 -8.13 1.54
N MET A 106 -10.16 -9.18 2.35
CA MET A 106 -9.36 -10.35 1.97
C MET A 106 -9.90 -11.12 0.76
N LYS A 107 -11.20 -10.99 0.45
CA LYS A 107 -11.78 -11.56 -0.78
C LYS A 107 -11.14 -10.94 -2.04
N ALA A 108 -10.75 -9.66 -1.95
CA ALA A 108 -10.12 -8.89 -3.00
C ALA A 108 -8.59 -8.81 -2.86
N ARG A 109 -7.95 -9.82 -2.25
CA ARG A 109 -6.51 -9.80 -1.91
C ARG A 109 -5.59 -9.43 -3.08
N LEU A 110 -5.92 -9.85 -4.30
CA LEU A 110 -5.12 -9.57 -5.51
C LEU A 110 -5.26 -8.11 -5.99
N SER A 111 -6.20 -7.37 -5.42
CA SER A 111 -6.45 -5.95 -5.70
C SER A 111 -6.05 -5.06 -4.53
N LEU A 112 -5.57 -5.60 -3.41
CA LEU A 112 -5.23 -4.78 -2.24
C LEU A 112 -4.08 -3.82 -2.53
N GLU A 113 -3.02 -4.28 -3.20
CA GLU A 113 -1.90 -3.42 -3.56
C GLU A 113 -2.33 -2.19 -4.36
N PRO A 114 -2.99 -2.31 -5.52
CA PRO A 114 -3.39 -1.14 -6.28
C PRO A 114 -4.33 -0.23 -5.50
N ILE A 115 -5.27 -0.79 -4.72
CA ILE A 115 -6.20 -0.01 -3.89
C ILE A 115 -5.44 0.79 -2.81
N LEU A 116 -4.49 0.16 -2.11
CA LEU A 116 -3.65 0.81 -1.10
C LEU A 116 -2.77 1.91 -1.73
N ARG A 117 -2.22 1.68 -2.93
CA ARG A 117 -1.46 2.71 -3.66
C ARG A 117 -2.33 3.88 -4.10
N LEU A 118 -3.56 3.62 -4.54
CA LEU A 118 -4.52 4.65 -4.90
C LEU A 118 -4.95 5.50 -3.71
N ILE A 119 -5.12 4.91 -2.52
CA ILE A 119 -5.38 5.67 -1.29
C ILE A 119 -4.21 6.61 -0.97
N ALA A 120 -2.97 6.12 -1.10
CA ALA A 120 -1.79 6.97 -0.92
C ALA A 120 -1.73 8.11 -1.95
N ALA A 121 -2.01 7.82 -3.23
CA ALA A 121 -2.08 8.84 -4.28
C ALA A 121 -3.20 9.87 -4.02
N LEU A 122 -4.37 9.42 -3.57
CA LEU A 122 -5.48 10.30 -3.19
C LEU A 122 -5.08 11.23 -2.04
N SER A 123 -4.37 10.72 -1.03
CA SER A 123 -3.90 11.57 0.07
C SER A 123 -2.90 12.64 -0.39
N ARG A 124 -2.11 12.36 -1.44
CA ARG A 124 -1.21 13.34 -2.05
C ARG A 124 -1.96 14.42 -2.83
N ASP A 125 -3.03 14.05 -3.53
CA ASP A 125 -3.87 15.01 -4.26
C ASP A 125 -4.71 15.89 -3.30
N LEU A 126 -5.24 15.31 -2.21
CA LEU A 126 -6.14 16.00 -1.27
C LEU A 126 -5.42 16.77 -0.16
N LEU A 127 -4.21 16.35 0.24
CA LEU A 127 -3.42 16.97 1.31
C LEU A 127 -4.24 17.17 2.59
N GLU A 128 -4.42 18.40 3.06
CA GLU A 128 -5.19 18.72 4.27
C GLU A 128 -6.66 18.28 4.21
N GLU A 129 -7.25 18.21 3.01
CA GLU A 129 -8.63 17.71 2.87
C GLU A 129 -8.72 16.19 3.12
N PHE A 130 -7.58 15.49 3.26
CA PHE A 130 -7.53 14.07 3.57
C PHE A 130 -7.74 13.76 5.08
N PHE A 131 -7.52 14.72 5.99
CA PHE A 131 -7.58 14.47 7.44
C PHE A 131 -8.88 13.80 7.94
N PRO A 132 -10.08 14.20 7.49
CA PRO A 132 -11.35 13.57 7.91
C PRO A 132 -11.48 12.09 7.51
N PHE A 133 -10.64 11.62 6.58
CA PHE A 133 -10.64 10.25 6.10
C PHE A 133 -9.70 9.33 6.89
N LEU A 134 -8.73 9.87 7.63
CA LEU A 134 -7.73 9.08 8.36
C LEU A 134 -8.33 8.11 9.38
N PRO A 135 -9.32 8.49 10.22
CA PRO A 135 -9.90 7.55 11.19
C PRO A 135 -10.57 6.37 10.48
N ARG A 136 -11.39 6.65 9.46
CA ARG A 136 -12.08 5.63 8.65
C ARG A 136 -11.08 4.70 7.94
N LEU A 137 -9.98 5.24 7.44
CA LEU A 137 -8.91 4.44 6.84
C LEU A 137 -8.24 3.54 7.87
N ALA A 138 -7.84 4.09 9.02
CA ALA A 138 -7.17 3.34 10.08
C ALA A 138 -8.04 2.17 10.56
N ASP A 139 -9.32 2.41 10.82
CA ASP A 139 -10.28 1.37 11.22
C ASP A 139 -10.39 0.27 10.16
N SER A 140 -10.39 0.65 8.88
CA SER A 140 -10.46 -0.31 7.76
C SER A 140 -9.17 -1.14 7.63
N LEU A 141 -8.00 -0.54 7.85
CA LEU A 141 -6.73 -1.25 7.84
C LEU A 141 -6.60 -2.21 9.03
N VAL A 142 -7.03 -1.80 10.22
CA VAL A 142 -7.08 -2.67 11.40
C VAL A 142 -8.02 -3.85 11.15
N SER A 143 -9.23 -3.60 10.65
CA SER A 143 -10.18 -4.64 10.27
C SER A 143 -9.60 -5.60 9.23
N LEU A 144 -8.88 -5.09 8.22
CA LEU A 144 -8.22 -5.94 7.22
C LEU A 144 -7.16 -6.87 7.85
N LEU A 145 -6.36 -6.36 8.79
CA LEU A 145 -5.37 -7.15 9.54
C LEU A 145 -6.04 -8.22 10.40
N GLU A 146 -7.09 -7.88 11.14
CA GLU A 146 -7.86 -8.82 11.97
C GLU A 146 -8.53 -9.93 11.14
N ASN A 147 -8.88 -9.62 9.89
CA ASN A 147 -9.53 -10.56 8.96
C ASN A 147 -8.56 -11.44 8.16
N GLY A 148 -7.28 -11.52 8.56
CA GLY A 148 -6.32 -12.49 8.03
C GLY A 148 -5.17 -11.93 7.21
N ALA A 149 -5.13 -10.60 6.99
CA ALA A 149 -3.97 -9.98 6.35
C ALA A 149 -2.70 -10.07 7.21
N ASP A 150 -2.84 -10.24 8.53
CA ASP A 150 -1.74 -10.50 9.48
C ASP A 150 -0.91 -11.76 9.15
N ARG A 151 -1.45 -12.65 8.30
CA ARG A 151 -0.79 -13.89 7.86
C ARG A 151 -0.12 -13.79 6.50
N GLU A 152 -0.25 -12.66 5.81
CA GLU A 152 0.28 -12.43 4.47
C GLU A 152 1.33 -11.30 4.52
N PRO A 153 2.64 -11.62 4.59
CA PRO A 153 3.71 -10.62 4.70
C PRO A 153 3.67 -9.55 3.60
N GLU A 154 3.31 -9.94 2.38
CA GLU A 154 3.15 -9.02 1.25
C GLU A 154 2.06 -7.98 1.51
N ILE A 155 0.91 -8.38 2.06
CA ILE A 155 -0.18 -7.45 2.36
C ILE A 155 0.21 -6.53 3.51
N ILE A 156 0.90 -7.05 4.54
CA ILE A 156 1.43 -6.25 5.64
C ILE A 156 2.36 -5.16 5.10
N GLU A 157 3.32 -5.53 4.24
CA GLU A 157 4.23 -4.59 3.60
C GLU A 157 3.46 -3.52 2.81
N GLN A 158 2.47 -3.92 2.01
CA GLN A 158 1.63 -3.00 1.22
C GLN A 158 0.85 -2.01 2.10
N ILE A 159 0.27 -2.48 3.21
CA ILE A 159 -0.48 -1.66 4.18
C ILE A 159 0.45 -0.60 4.78
N PHE A 160 1.56 -1.04 5.38
CA PHE A 160 2.47 -0.12 6.06
C PHE A 160 3.19 0.80 5.08
N MET A 161 3.48 0.34 3.87
CA MET A 161 4.06 1.18 2.82
C MET A 161 3.07 2.28 2.41
N SER A 162 1.81 1.93 2.14
CA SER A 162 0.76 2.91 1.83
C SER A 162 0.58 3.92 2.98
N TRP A 163 0.45 3.43 4.21
CA TRP A 163 0.33 4.28 5.40
C TRP A 163 1.52 5.24 5.55
N SER A 164 2.74 4.75 5.33
CA SER A 164 3.96 5.56 5.41
C SER A 164 3.99 6.67 4.36
N TYR A 165 3.55 6.39 3.13
CA TYR A 165 3.40 7.43 2.09
C TYR A 165 2.37 8.49 2.49
N ILE A 166 1.20 8.07 3.01
CA ILE A 166 0.17 9.00 3.49
C ILE A 166 0.74 9.91 4.58
N MET A 167 1.41 9.33 5.58
CA MET A 167 2.03 10.11 6.66
C MET A 167 3.12 11.06 6.12
N MET A 168 3.94 10.61 5.17
CA MET A 168 4.94 11.47 4.53
C MET A 168 4.30 12.66 3.81
N TYR A 169 3.19 12.47 3.10
CA TYR A 169 2.50 13.57 2.40
C TYR A 169 1.83 14.54 3.38
N LEU A 170 1.27 14.03 4.48
CA LEU A 170 0.55 14.83 5.47
C LEU A 170 1.47 15.46 6.55
N GLN A 171 2.73 15.06 6.65
CA GLN A 171 3.65 15.50 7.72
C GLN A 171 3.72 17.03 7.89
N LYS A 172 3.63 17.78 6.79
CA LYS A 172 3.71 19.25 6.80
C LYS A 172 2.48 19.91 7.44
N TYR A 173 1.35 19.20 7.45
CA TYR A 173 0.07 19.68 7.96
C TYR A 173 -0.24 19.12 9.36
N LEU A 174 0.57 18.17 9.84
CA LEU A 174 0.47 17.58 11.18
C LEU A 174 1.16 18.42 12.27
N SER A 175 2.01 19.38 11.89
CA SER A 175 2.61 20.31 12.84
C SER A 175 1.70 21.52 13.05
N PRO A 176 1.50 21.98 14.30
CA PRO A 176 0.93 23.29 14.57
C PRO A 176 1.81 24.43 14.06
#